data_AF-A0A7J5GCE1-F1
#
_entry.id   AF-A0A7J5GCE1-F1
#
_cell.length_a   1.000
_cell.length_b   1.000
_cell.length_c   1.000
_cell.angle_alpha   90.00
_cell.angle_beta   90.00
_cell.angle_gamma   90.00
#
_symmetry.space_group_name_H-M   'P 1'
#
loop_
_entity.id
_entity.type
_entity.pdbx_description
1 polymer ?
#
loop_
_entity_poly.entity_id
_entity_poly.type
_entity_poly.pdbx_seq_one_letter_code
_entity_poly.pdbx_strand_id
1 'polypeptide(L)'
;MAVEIQIMIPQYGELNRIYSDFIISHTFSFDKQKFITDFYKQYNDTTAFEAAILELVLDKHKEQYTLILNSLRTEIEKNILIYEKHPLFDDEIISRVCYNFAGRYDTDIEAQLRVTQKLSKPLNEAYNRYDSIGYREHTAEEEKQAEKEYERCKAEYDKEKKELDKLYELQKQD
;
A
#
# COMPACT_ATOMS: atom_id res chain seq x y z
N MET A 1 -0.60 35.83 -7.15
CA MET A 1 -0.60 34.42 -7.57
C MET A 1 -0.42 34.24 -9.08
N ALA A 2 -0.50 35.27 -9.94
CA ALA A 2 -0.12 35.19 -11.36
C ALA A 2 1.31 34.66 -11.66
N VAL A 3 2.24 34.78 -10.72
CA VAL A 3 3.60 34.18 -10.78
C VAL A 3 3.55 32.65 -10.70
N GLU A 4 2.51 32.07 -10.09
CA GLU A 4 2.37 30.64 -9.85
C GLU A 4 2.15 29.86 -11.15
N ILE A 5 1.37 30.39 -12.10
CA ILE A 5 1.16 29.71 -13.39
C ILE A 5 2.46 29.60 -14.18
N GLN A 6 3.28 30.66 -14.20
CA GLN A 6 4.56 30.63 -14.91
C GLN A 6 5.55 29.65 -14.28
N ILE A 7 5.51 29.49 -12.95
CA ILE A 7 6.32 28.50 -12.22
C ILE A 7 5.80 27.08 -12.43
N MET A 8 4.47 26.92 -12.55
CA MET A 8 3.83 25.61 -12.74
C MET A 8 4.14 25.03 -14.12
N ILE A 9 4.17 25.82 -15.19
CA ILE A 9 4.33 25.33 -16.58
C ILE A 9 5.57 24.44 -16.75
N PRO A 10 6.79 24.83 -16.32
CA PRO A 10 7.97 23.94 -16.38
C PRO A 10 7.80 22.65 -15.57
N GLN A 11 7.15 22.71 -14.41
CA GLN A 11 6.90 21.52 -13.58
C GLN A 11 5.90 20.58 -14.25
N TYR A 12 4.89 21.13 -14.92
CA TYR A 12 3.95 20.39 -15.75
C TYR A 12 4.68 19.72 -16.93
N GLY A 13 5.62 20.42 -17.57
CA GLY A 13 6.46 19.84 -18.62
C GLY A 13 7.28 18.64 -18.12
N GLU A 14 7.84 18.73 -16.91
CA GLU A 14 8.54 17.61 -16.29
C GLU A 14 7.59 16.46 -15.93
N LEU A 15 6.38 16.76 -15.46
CA LEU A 15 5.32 15.75 -15.24
C LEU A 15 5.03 14.96 -16.52
N ASN A 16 4.83 15.66 -17.65
CA ASN A 16 4.61 15.05 -18.95
C ASN A 16 5.78 14.17 -19.39
N ARG A 17 7.02 14.61 -19.12
CA ARG A 17 8.23 13.84 -19.41
C ARG A 17 8.31 12.58 -18.57
N ILE A 18 8.03 12.66 -17.27
CA ILE A 18 8.01 11.50 -16.38
C ILE A 18 7.02 10.44 -16.87
N TYR A 19 5.80 10.86 -17.26
CA TYR A 19 4.81 9.94 -17.81
C TYR A 19 5.26 9.32 -19.14
N SER A 20 5.82 10.12 -20.04
CA SER A 20 6.34 9.63 -21.33
C SER A 20 7.49 8.62 -21.14
N ASP A 21 8.42 8.92 -20.23
CA ASP A 21 9.52 8.03 -19.87
C ASP A 21 9.01 6.72 -19.26
N PHE A 22 7.96 6.78 -18.43
CA PHE A 22 7.35 5.60 -17.84
C PHE A 22 6.71 4.70 -18.89
N ILE A 23 5.99 5.26 -19.85
CA ILE A 23 5.38 4.50 -20.95
C ILE A 23 6.43 3.70 -21.74
N ILE A 24 7.61 4.27 -21.94
CA ILE A 24 8.67 3.63 -22.70
C ILE A 24 9.43 2.62 -21.82
N SER A 25 9.85 3.03 -20.64
CA SER A 25 10.78 2.25 -19.80
C SER A 25 10.09 1.26 -18.87
N HIS A 26 8.82 1.47 -18.54
CA HIS A 26 8.08 0.75 -17.50
C HIS A 26 8.78 0.77 -16.13
N THR A 27 9.62 1.79 -15.88
CA THR A 27 10.36 1.94 -14.62
C THR A 27 9.97 3.22 -13.90
N PHE A 28 9.96 3.14 -12.57
CA PHE A 28 9.63 4.27 -11.71
C PHE A 28 10.64 4.39 -10.57
N SER A 29 11.10 5.61 -10.29
CA SER A 29 11.92 5.90 -9.11
C SER A 29 11.06 6.54 -8.02
N PHE A 30 11.50 6.40 -6.77
CA PHE A 30 10.87 7.08 -5.64
C PHE A 30 10.80 8.59 -5.85
N ASP A 31 11.87 9.21 -6.36
CA ASP A 31 11.90 10.65 -6.62
C ASP A 31 10.86 11.09 -7.66
N LYS A 32 10.66 10.29 -8.72
CA LYS A 32 9.62 10.54 -9.73
C LYS A 32 8.22 10.42 -9.13
N GLN A 33 7.97 9.41 -8.29
CA GLN A 33 6.69 9.25 -7.57
C GLN A 33 6.41 10.40 -6.62
N LYS A 34 7.43 10.81 -5.87
CA LYS A 34 7.34 11.95 -4.97
C LYS A 34 7.02 13.22 -5.74
N PHE A 35 7.71 13.48 -6.85
CA PHE A 35 7.45 14.64 -7.70
C PHE A 35 5.99 14.71 -8.17
N ILE A 36 5.43 13.62 -8.69
CA ILE A 36 4.03 13.58 -9.14
C ILE A 36 3.06 13.86 -7.99
N THR A 37 3.32 13.23 -6.84
CA THR A 37 2.48 13.39 -5.65
C THR A 37 2.52 14.82 -5.15
N ASP A 38 3.70 15.42 -5.09
CA ASP A 38 3.91 16.80 -4.64
C ASP A 38 3.27 17.79 -5.62
N PHE A 39 3.43 17.57 -6.94
CA PHE A 39 2.79 18.37 -7.98
C PHE A 39 1.26 18.35 -7.83
N TYR A 40 0.65 17.16 -7.72
CA TYR A 40 -0.79 17.05 -7.54
C TYR A 40 -1.26 17.76 -6.26
N LYS A 41 -0.58 17.54 -5.12
CA LYS A 41 -0.94 18.19 -3.86
C LYS A 41 -0.85 19.72 -3.94
N GLN A 42 0.09 20.24 -4.71
CA GLN A 42 0.30 21.67 -4.85
C GLN A 42 -0.75 22.34 -5.75
N TYR A 43 -1.23 21.66 -6.80
CA TYR A 43 -2.07 22.27 -7.83
C TYR A 43 -3.44 21.59 -8.04
N ASN A 44 -3.91 20.77 -7.10
CA ASN A 44 -5.21 20.09 -7.22
C ASN A 44 -6.43 20.97 -6.92
N ASP A 45 -6.26 22.15 -6.34
CA ASP A 45 -7.36 23.07 -6.04
C ASP A 45 -7.76 23.84 -7.31
N THR A 46 -8.90 23.45 -7.88
CA THR A 46 -9.46 24.06 -9.09
C THR A 46 -9.85 25.52 -8.88
N THR A 47 -10.31 25.88 -7.68
CA THR A 47 -10.72 27.26 -7.37
C THR A 47 -9.51 28.18 -7.31
N ALA A 48 -8.43 27.73 -6.67
CA ALA A 48 -7.16 28.46 -6.64
C ALA A 48 -6.57 28.62 -8.05
N PHE A 49 -6.64 27.57 -8.86
CA PHE A 49 -6.16 27.60 -10.24
C PHE A 49 -6.95 28.59 -11.13
N GLU A 50 -8.28 28.57 -11.05
CA GLU A 50 -9.14 29.52 -11.76
C GLU A 50 -8.85 30.97 -11.35
N ALA A 51 -8.67 31.23 -10.04
CA ALA A 51 -8.31 32.54 -9.53
C ALA A 51 -6.94 33.01 -10.08
N ALA A 52 -5.94 32.11 -10.15
CA ALA A 52 -4.64 32.43 -10.71
C ALA A 52 -4.70 32.78 -12.21
N ILE A 53 -5.58 32.14 -12.99
CA ILE A 53 -5.83 32.51 -14.40
C ILE A 53 -6.47 33.90 -14.49
N LEU A 54 -7.48 34.18 -13.66
CA LEU A 54 -8.12 35.50 -13.65
C LEU A 54 -7.13 36.61 -13.28
N GLU A 55 -6.31 36.41 -12.25
CA GLU A 55 -5.23 37.34 -11.90
C GLU A 55 -4.26 37.56 -13.06
N LEU A 56 -3.84 36.50 -13.75
CA LEU A 56 -2.93 36.60 -14.88
C LEU A 56 -3.51 37.47 -16.01
N VAL A 57 -4.81 37.29 -16.32
CA VAL A 57 -5.50 38.05 -17.38
C VAL A 57 -5.73 39.51 -16.97
N LEU A 58 -5.92 39.78 -15.68
CA LEU A 58 -6.13 41.14 -15.16
C LEU A 58 -4.83 41.93 -14.96
N ASP A 59 -3.74 41.27 -14.56
CA ASP A 59 -2.46 41.90 -14.20
C ASP A 59 -1.52 42.11 -15.41
N LYS A 60 -1.62 41.28 -16.46
CA LYS A 60 -0.71 41.31 -17.61
C LYS A 60 -1.36 41.88 -18.87
N HIS A 61 -0.53 42.45 -19.73
CA HIS A 61 -0.98 42.86 -21.06
C HIS A 61 -1.31 41.64 -21.94
N LYS A 62 -2.18 41.86 -22.93
CA LYS A 62 -2.79 40.81 -23.76
C LYS A 62 -1.78 39.84 -24.36
N GLU A 63 -0.71 40.37 -24.94
CA GLU A 63 0.31 39.58 -25.60
C GLU A 63 1.02 38.63 -24.61
N GLN A 64 1.22 39.10 -23.38
CA GLN A 64 1.92 38.34 -22.33
C GLN A 64 1.06 37.20 -21.78
N TYR A 65 -0.18 37.49 -21.35
CA TYR A 65 -1.04 36.41 -20.82
C TYR A 65 -1.40 35.42 -21.92
N THR A 66 -1.56 35.87 -23.18
CA THR A 66 -1.86 34.96 -24.30
C THR A 66 -0.73 33.96 -24.51
N LEU A 67 0.52 34.41 -24.45
CA LEU A 67 1.68 33.52 -24.57
C LEU A 67 1.72 32.49 -23.44
N ILE A 68 1.52 32.93 -22.19
CA ILE A 68 1.54 32.06 -21.01
C ILE A 68 0.41 31.02 -21.07
N LEU A 69 -0.82 31.44 -21.41
CA LEU A 69 -1.96 30.54 -21.53
C LEU A 69 -1.79 29.54 -22.68
N ASN A 70 -1.17 29.93 -23.79
CA ASN A 70 -0.86 29.01 -24.89
C ASN A 70 0.17 27.96 -24.48
N SER A 71 1.21 28.34 -23.72
CA SER A 71 2.18 27.40 -23.17
C SER A 71 1.53 26.42 -22.18
N LEU A 72 0.69 26.93 -21.27
CA LEU A 72 -0.06 26.10 -20.33
C LEU A 72 -0.99 25.12 -21.04
N ARG A 73 -1.78 25.62 -22.00
CA ARG A 73 -2.65 24.80 -22.84
C ARG A 73 -1.88 23.68 -23.54
N THR A 74 -0.72 24.01 -24.09
CA THR A 74 0.14 23.01 -24.77
C THR A 74 0.56 21.89 -23.83
N GLU A 75 0.95 22.20 -22.60
CA GLU A 75 1.34 21.16 -21.63
C GLU A 75 0.14 20.32 -21.16
N ILE A 76 -1.04 20.92 -20.99
CA ILE A 76 -2.27 20.19 -20.66
C ILE A 76 -2.68 19.27 -21.82
N GLU A 77 -2.67 19.76 -23.06
CA GLU A 77 -3.02 18.96 -24.24
C GLU A 77 -2.07 17.78 -24.44
N LYS A 78 -0.76 17.95 -24.20
CA LYS A 78 0.21 16.85 -24.21
C LYS A 78 -0.13 15.79 -23.17
N ASN A 79 -0.53 16.20 -21.97
CA ASN A 79 -0.90 15.28 -20.90
C ASN A 79 -2.14 14.48 -21.25
N ILE A 80 -3.22 15.16 -21.66
CA ILE A 80 -4.47 14.53 -22.09
C ILE A 80 -4.17 13.51 -23.20
N LEU A 81 -3.34 13.86 -24.18
CA LEU A 81 -2.98 12.95 -25.27
C LEU A 81 -2.24 11.70 -24.77
N ILE A 82 -1.39 11.82 -23.74
CA ILE A 82 -0.74 10.68 -23.11
C ILE A 82 -1.78 9.74 -22.51
N TYR A 83 -2.74 10.26 -21.75
CA TYR A 83 -3.82 9.46 -21.15
C TYR A 83 -4.75 8.82 -22.20
N GLU A 84 -5.06 9.54 -23.28
CA GLU A 84 -5.92 9.02 -24.35
C GLU A 84 -5.25 7.91 -25.16
N LYS A 85 -3.95 8.03 -25.46
CA LYS A 85 -3.21 7.05 -26.28
C LYS A 85 -2.71 5.86 -25.49
N HIS A 86 -2.41 6.10 -24.23
CA HIS A 86 -1.94 5.10 -23.30
C HIS A 86 -2.97 5.11 -22.18
N PRO A 87 -4.03 4.29 -22.27
CA PRO A 87 -4.77 3.88 -21.09
C PRO A 87 -3.78 3.12 -20.19
N LEU A 88 -2.93 3.88 -19.50
CA LEU A 88 -1.91 3.49 -18.54
C LEU A 88 -2.52 2.73 -17.35
N PHE A 89 -3.84 2.71 -17.32
CA PHE A 89 -4.72 2.24 -16.28
C PHE A 89 -5.79 1.41 -16.98
N ASP A 90 -5.37 0.27 -17.54
CA ASP A 90 -6.34 -0.81 -17.68
C ASP A 90 -6.85 -1.07 -16.26
N ASP A 91 -8.15 -0.89 -16.03
CA ASP A 91 -8.79 -1.19 -14.76
C ASP A 91 -8.38 -2.58 -14.29
N GLU A 92 -8.13 -3.51 -15.22
CA GLU A 92 -7.65 -4.86 -14.91
C GLU A 92 -6.26 -4.85 -14.25
N ILE A 93 -5.32 -3.99 -14.67
CA ILE A 93 -3.97 -3.92 -14.08
C ILE A 93 -4.03 -3.25 -12.70
N ILE A 94 -4.73 -2.13 -12.56
CA ILE A 94 -4.90 -1.47 -11.24
C ILE A 94 -5.59 -2.44 -10.29
N SER A 95 -6.72 -3.00 -10.72
CA SER A 95 -7.50 -3.94 -9.94
C SER A 95 -6.64 -5.12 -9.50
N ARG A 96 -5.87 -5.72 -10.42
CA ARG A 96 -4.95 -6.82 -10.09
C ARG A 96 -3.87 -6.43 -9.09
N VAL A 97 -3.26 -5.25 -9.22
CA VAL A 97 -2.25 -4.76 -8.26
C VAL A 97 -2.89 -4.51 -6.89
N CYS A 98 -4.06 -3.88 -6.84
CA CYS A 98 -4.81 -3.64 -5.61
C CYS A 98 -5.26 -4.96 -4.94
N TYR A 99 -5.75 -5.93 -5.71
CA TYR A 99 -6.10 -7.27 -5.22
C TYR A 99 -4.89 -8.01 -4.67
N ASN A 100 -3.77 -8.00 -5.41
CA ASN A 100 -2.53 -8.62 -4.95
C ASN A 100 -2.02 -7.97 -3.67
N PHE A 101 -2.16 -6.65 -3.54
CA PHE A 101 -1.75 -5.92 -2.35
C PHE A 101 -2.67 -6.20 -1.15
N ALA A 102 -3.98 -6.22 -1.36
CA ALA A 102 -4.98 -6.52 -0.32
C ALA A 102 -4.82 -7.95 0.22
N GLY A 103 -4.54 -8.92 -0.65
CA GLY A 103 -4.36 -10.33 -0.29
C GLY A 103 -2.91 -10.75 -0.01
N ARG A 104 -1.97 -9.80 0.10
CA ARG A 104 -0.53 -10.13 0.12
C ARG A 104 -0.09 -11.00 1.29
N TYR A 105 -0.84 -10.99 2.39
CA TYR A 105 -0.59 -11.82 3.57
C TYR A 105 -1.47 -13.09 3.62
N ASP A 106 -2.44 -13.25 2.71
CA ASP A 106 -3.41 -14.36 2.79
C ASP A 106 -2.72 -15.73 2.70
N THR A 107 -1.74 -15.88 1.81
CA THR A 107 -1.00 -17.14 1.66
C THR A 107 -0.18 -17.48 2.92
N ASP A 108 0.46 -16.48 3.51
CA ASP A 108 1.27 -16.66 4.72
C ASP A 108 0.39 -16.96 5.94
N ILE A 109 -0.75 -16.25 6.06
CA ILE A 109 -1.76 -16.51 7.08
C ILE A 109 -2.30 -17.93 6.94
N GLU A 110 -2.69 -18.36 5.74
CA GLU A 110 -3.17 -19.73 5.51
C GLU A 110 -2.12 -20.78 5.88
N ALA A 111 -0.87 -20.57 5.51
CA ALA A 111 0.23 -21.48 5.83
C ALA A 111 0.44 -21.57 7.35
N GLN A 112 0.51 -20.43 8.04
CA GLN A 112 0.72 -20.36 9.48
C GLN A 112 -0.47 -20.90 10.27
N LEU A 113 -1.69 -20.69 9.77
CA LEU A 113 -2.92 -21.23 10.34
C LEU A 113 -2.93 -22.76 10.28
N ARG A 114 -2.47 -23.37 9.16
CA ARG A 114 -2.30 -24.83 9.06
C ARG A 114 -1.27 -25.37 10.06
N VAL A 115 -0.17 -24.66 10.30
CA VAL A 115 0.84 -25.04 11.32
C VAL A 115 0.21 -25.01 12.72
N THR A 116 -0.45 -23.90 13.06
CA THR A 116 -1.11 -23.72 14.36
C THR A 116 -2.21 -24.76 14.61
N GLN A 117 -3.01 -25.08 13.59
CA GLN A 117 -4.03 -26.12 13.66
C GLN A 117 -3.44 -27.52 13.89
N LYS A 118 -2.33 -27.87 13.24
CA LYS A 118 -1.66 -29.15 13.44
C LYS A 118 -1.18 -29.33 14.88
N LEU A 119 -0.77 -28.25 15.56
CA LEU A 119 -0.32 -28.28 16.95
C LEU A 119 -1.47 -28.34 17.97
N SER A 120 -2.69 -27.98 17.58
CA SER A 120 -3.85 -27.98 18.48
C SER A 120 -4.22 -29.39 18.98
N LYS A 121 -4.09 -30.41 18.13
CA LYS A 121 -4.40 -31.80 18.49
C LYS A 121 -3.41 -32.36 19.51
N PRO A 122 -2.08 -32.33 19.30
CA PRO A 122 -1.11 -32.74 20.32
C PRO A 122 -1.25 -31.96 21.63
N LEU A 123 -1.52 -30.65 21.57
CA LEU A 123 -1.73 -29.83 22.76
C LEU A 123 -2.94 -30.31 23.58
N ASN A 124 -4.08 -30.54 22.92
CA ASN A 124 -5.28 -31.05 23.58
C ASN A 124 -5.07 -32.46 24.15
N GLU A 125 -4.36 -33.33 23.43
CA GLU A 125 -4.04 -34.67 23.92
C GLU A 125 -3.13 -34.61 25.17
N ALA A 126 -2.10 -33.77 25.17
CA ALA A 126 -1.23 -33.58 26.33
C ALA A 126 -1.97 -32.96 27.52
N TYR A 127 -2.84 -31.97 27.25
CA TYR A 127 -3.70 -31.37 28.27
C TYR A 127 -4.64 -32.39 28.91
N ASN A 128 -5.34 -33.19 28.10
CA ASN A 128 -6.26 -34.22 28.61
C ASN A 128 -5.52 -35.29 29.43
N ARG A 129 -4.30 -35.67 29.04
CA ARG A 129 -3.46 -36.59 29.82
C ARG A 129 -3.08 -35.99 31.17
N TYR A 130 -2.67 -34.73 31.20
CA TYR A 130 -2.33 -34.03 32.43
C TYR A 130 -3.56 -33.86 33.35
N ASP A 131 -4.68 -33.38 32.82
CA ASP A 131 -5.93 -33.17 33.57
C ASP A 131 -6.49 -34.49 34.14
N SER A 132 -6.42 -35.58 33.38
CA SER A 132 -6.95 -36.89 33.82
C SER A 132 -6.13 -37.58 34.92
N ILE A 133 -4.87 -37.17 35.17
CA ILE A 133 -4.02 -37.77 36.20
C ILE A 133 -4.60 -37.54 37.60
N GLY A 134 -5.19 -36.38 37.87
CA GLY A 134 -5.79 -36.05 39.15
C GLY A 134 -6.98 -36.93 39.56
N TYR A 135 -7.52 -37.73 38.64
CA TYR A 135 -8.71 -38.57 38.85
C TYR A 135 -8.41 -40.07 39.02
N ARG A 136 -7.14 -40.48 39.01
CA ARG A 136 -6.71 -41.88 39.19
C ARG A 136 -5.57 -42.01 40.19
N GLU A 137 -5.35 -43.22 40.73
CA GLU A 137 -4.08 -43.51 41.41
C GLU A 137 -2.92 -43.34 40.42
N HIS A 138 -1.91 -42.58 40.84
CA HIS A 138 -0.74 -42.25 40.04
C HIS A 138 0.47 -42.01 40.96
N THR A 139 1.65 -41.99 40.35
CA THR A 139 2.89 -41.62 41.04
C THR A 139 3.23 -40.15 40.77
N ALA A 140 3.97 -39.52 41.69
CA ALA A 140 4.46 -38.16 41.49
C ALA A 140 5.38 -38.01 40.25
N GLU A 141 6.01 -39.10 39.81
CA GLU A 141 6.81 -39.15 38.59
C GLU A 141 5.95 -39.10 37.33
N GLU A 142 4.80 -39.79 37.32
CA GLU A 142 3.83 -39.75 36.22
C GLU A 142 3.22 -38.35 36.03
N GLU A 143 2.85 -37.70 37.14
CA GLU A 143 2.31 -36.33 37.12
C GLU A 143 3.32 -35.34 36.54
N LYS A 144 4.57 -35.39 37.04
CA LYS A 144 5.64 -34.51 36.57
C LYS A 144 5.99 -34.72 35.10
N GLN A 145 5.90 -35.95 34.61
CA GLN A 145 6.14 -36.26 33.20
C GLN A 145 5.02 -35.69 32.31
N ALA A 146 3.76 -35.83 32.71
CA ALA A 146 2.63 -35.29 31.96
C ALA A 146 2.59 -33.76 31.95
N GLU A 147 2.91 -33.11 33.07
CA GLU A 147 3.06 -31.65 33.15
C GLU A 147 4.14 -31.15 32.18
N LYS A 148 5.30 -31.82 32.16
CA LYS A 148 6.41 -31.48 31.26
C LYS A 148 6.02 -31.64 29.79
N GLU A 149 5.27 -32.68 29.44
CA GLU A 149 4.78 -32.89 28.07
C GLU A 149 3.76 -31.82 27.66
N TYR A 150 2.83 -31.46 28.55
CA TYR A 150 1.87 -30.39 28.33
C TYR A 150 2.56 -29.04 28.12
N GLU A 151 3.46 -28.64 29.01
CA GLU A 151 4.16 -27.36 28.92
C GLU A 151 5.04 -27.26 27.66
N ARG A 152 5.65 -28.38 27.21
CA ARG A 152 6.36 -28.41 25.92
C ARG A 152 5.41 -28.15 24.75
N CYS A 153 4.30 -28.88 24.67
CA CYS A 153 3.33 -28.72 23.58
C CYS A 153 2.68 -27.32 23.58
N LYS A 154 2.44 -26.75 24.76
CA LYS A 154 1.91 -25.41 24.94
C LYS A 154 2.90 -24.35 24.46
N ALA A 155 4.18 -24.46 24.82
CA ALA A 155 5.21 -23.52 24.39
C ALA A 155 5.37 -23.50 22.85
N GLU A 156 5.32 -24.68 22.21
CA GLU A 156 5.35 -24.79 20.75
C GLU A 156 4.12 -24.14 20.11
N TYR A 157 2.93 -24.42 20.61
CA TYR A 157 1.69 -23.82 20.11
C TYR A 157 1.66 -22.30 20.28
N ASP A 158 2.02 -21.78 21.46
CA ASP A 158 2.01 -20.36 21.77
C ASP A 158 3.00 -19.57 20.91
N LYS A 159 4.13 -20.18 20.54
CA LYS A 159 5.10 -19.59 19.62
C LYS A 159 4.50 -19.40 18.23
N GLU A 160 3.92 -20.45 17.67
CA GLU A 160 3.35 -20.42 16.31
C GLU A 160 2.09 -19.54 16.25
N LYS A 161 1.31 -19.50 17.34
CA LYS A 161 0.15 -18.62 17.48
C LYS A 161 0.54 -17.14 17.50
N LYS A 162 1.62 -16.77 18.21
CA LYS A 162 2.14 -15.40 18.18
C LYS A 162 2.56 -14.95 16.79
N GLU A 163 3.11 -15.86 15.98
CA GLU A 163 3.49 -15.53 14.60
C GLU A 163 2.25 -15.32 13.72
N LEU A 164 1.21 -16.14 13.91
CA LEU A 164 -0.09 -15.94 13.26
C LEU A 164 -0.73 -14.60 13.65
N ASP A 165 -0.69 -14.24 14.93
CA ASP A 165 -1.25 -12.98 15.43
C ASP A 165 -0.53 -11.77 14.79
N LYS A 166 0.79 -11.82 14.65
CA LYS A 166 1.55 -10.77 13.93
C LYS A 166 1.12 -10.62 12.48
N LEU A 167 0.88 -11.73 11.77
CA LEU A 167 0.41 -11.67 10.38
C LEU A 167 -0.96 -11.00 10.28
N TYR A 168 -1.87 -11.28 11.22
CA TYR A 168 -3.16 -10.60 11.29
C TYR A 168 -3.04 -9.12 11.69
N GLU A 169 -2.08 -8.75 12.53
CA GLU A 169 -1.80 -7.34 12.84
C GLU A 169 -1.25 -6.60 11.63
N LEU A 170 -0.33 -7.20 10.88
CA LEU A 170 0.19 -6.65 9.63
C LEU A 170 -0.94 -6.42 8.62
N GLN A 171 -1.85 -7.38 8.46
CA GLN A 171 -3.01 -7.25 7.57
C GLN A 171 -3.99 -6.15 8.00
N LYS A 172 -4.04 -5.77 9.29
CA LYS A 172 -4.94 -4.72 9.82
C LYS A 172 -4.34 -3.31 9.79
N GLN A 173 -3.01 -3.19 9.70
CA GLN A 173 -2.32 -1.90 9.72
C GLN A 173 -2.31 -1.21 8.34
N ASP A 174 -2.75 -1.92 7.29
CA ASP A 174 -2.96 -1.39 5.94
C ASP A 174 -4.42 -1.04 5.67
#